data_AF-A0A5N7MRF7-F1
#
_entry.id   AF-A0A5N7MRF7-F1
#
_cell.length_a   1.000
_cell.length_b   1.000
_cell.length_c   1.000
_cell.angle_alpha   90.00
_cell.angle_beta   90.00
_cell.angle_gamma   90.00
#
_symmetry.space_group_name_H-M   'P 1'
#
loop_
_entity.id
_entity.type
_entity.pdbx_description
1 polymer ?
#
loop_
_entity_poly.entity_id
_entity_poly.type
_entity_poly.pdbx_seq_one_letter_code
_entity_poly.pdbx_strand_id
1 'polypeptide(L)'
;MLAPDTMVAEPTEVTGIGLRGATFKALLDPETNFTLFEPVPVTEDIKERAGPRVLLAKVRPNEDVSIAIEDICSGQGIGRANVYGIGSLNGVRFTNGARVESYATEILIHEGSVESPHGQPRTYLQIDGVDMDGQIFSGRAVHGDNPVCITFESVIEELDEP
;
A
#
# COMPACT_ATOMS: atom_id res chain seq x y z
N MET A 1 5.58 -3.41 -14.24
CA MET A 1 4.31 -4.01 -14.73
C MET A 1 4.63 -5.14 -15.72
N LEU A 2 4.00 -6.31 -15.58
CA LEU A 2 4.18 -7.42 -16.52
C LEU A 2 3.45 -7.09 -17.84
N ALA A 3 3.95 -7.60 -18.97
CA ALA A 3 3.26 -7.46 -20.24
C ALA A 3 1.90 -8.19 -20.19
N PRO A 4 0.86 -7.73 -20.91
CA PRO A 4 -0.49 -8.29 -20.86
C PRO A 4 -0.58 -9.81 -21.06
N ASP A 5 0.39 -10.40 -21.78
CA ASP A 5 0.45 -11.82 -22.09
C ASP A 5 1.46 -12.59 -21.20
N THR A 6 1.85 -12.02 -20.06
CA THR A 6 2.76 -12.70 -19.14
C THR A 6 2.03 -13.81 -18.41
N MET A 7 2.57 -15.02 -18.51
CA MET A 7 2.04 -16.22 -17.87
C MET A 7 3.05 -16.76 -16.86
N VAL A 8 2.55 -17.31 -15.74
CA VAL A 8 3.39 -18.06 -14.81
C VAL A 8 3.90 -19.32 -15.51
N ALA A 9 5.21 -19.57 -15.47
CA ALA A 9 5.83 -20.63 -16.24
C ALA A 9 5.49 -22.06 -15.75
N GLU A 10 5.13 -22.19 -14.48
CA GLU A 10 4.79 -23.47 -13.83
C GLU A 10 3.71 -23.27 -12.74
N PRO A 11 3.00 -24.35 -12.34
CA PRO A 11 2.07 -24.28 -11.22
C PRO A 11 2.75 -23.68 -9.99
N THR A 12 2.21 -22.57 -9.50
CA THR A 12 2.79 -21.81 -8.39
C THR A 12 1.74 -21.61 -7.32
N GLU A 13 2.10 -21.86 -6.07
CA GLU A 13 1.26 -21.52 -4.92
C GLU A 13 1.45 -20.04 -4.59
N VAL A 14 0.34 -19.33 -4.43
CA VAL A 14 0.33 -17.91 -4.05
C VAL A 14 -0.54 -17.72 -2.82
N THR A 15 -0.14 -16.77 -1.98
CA THR A 15 -0.96 -16.26 -0.88
C THR A 15 -1.42 -14.87 -1.25
N GLY A 16 -2.67 -14.54 -0.93
CA GLY A 16 -3.24 -13.24 -1.25
C GLY A 16 -4.31 -12.82 -0.25
N ILE A 17 -4.61 -11.52 -0.27
CA ILE A 17 -5.61 -10.89 0.57
C ILE A 17 -6.79 -10.50 -0.30
N GLY A 18 -8.00 -10.83 0.15
CA GLY A 18 -9.23 -10.55 -0.57
C GLY A 18 -10.22 -9.82 0.32
N LEU A 19 -10.84 -8.77 -0.23
CA LEU A 19 -11.92 -8.03 0.41
C LEU A 19 -13.25 -8.36 -0.27
N ARG A 20 -14.34 -8.28 0.49
CA ARG A 20 -15.71 -8.48 -0.03
C ARG A 20 -16.48 -7.17 -0.15
N GLY A 21 -16.34 -6.27 0.83
CA GLY A 21 -17.08 -5.02 0.92
C GLY A 21 -16.54 -3.87 0.05
N ALA A 22 -15.32 -4.00 -0.44
CA ALA A 22 -14.67 -2.98 -1.26
C ALA A 22 -13.74 -3.61 -2.28
N THR A 23 -13.50 -2.90 -3.37
CA THR A 23 -12.56 -3.29 -4.43
C THR A 23 -11.88 -2.05 -5.01
N PHE A 24 -10.76 -2.26 -5.71
CA PHE A 24 -10.19 -1.22 -6.56
C PHE A 24 -10.82 -1.30 -7.95
N LYS A 25 -11.32 -0.17 -8.44
CA LYS A 25 -11.81 -0.04 -9.81
C LYS A 25 -10.97 0.98 -10.56
N ALA A 26 -10.55 0.61 -11.77
CA ALA A 26 -9.91 1.54 -12.70
C ALA A 26 -10.95 2.57 -13.18
N LEU A 27 -10.84 3.81 -12.70
CA LEU A 27 -11.74 4.92 -13.01
C LEU A 27 -10.94 6.11 -13.53
N LEU A 28 -11.54 6.89 -14.44
CA LEU A 28 -10.94 8.13 -14.90
C LEU A 28 -10.89 9.13 -13.74
N ASP A 29 -9.68 9.59 -13.43
CA ASP A 29 -9.46 10.67 -12.49
C ASP A 29 -9.45 12.02 -13.24
N PRO A 30 -10.39 12.94 -12.94
CA PRO A 30 -10.54 14.18 -13.69
C PRO A 30 -9.42 15.21 -13.42
N GLU A 31 -8.69 15.06 -12.31
CA GLU A 31 -7.58 15.96 -11.97
C GLU A 31 -6.35 15.67 -12.84
N THR A 32 -5.98 14.40 -12.94
CA THR A 32 -4.81 13.95 -13.68
C THR A 32 -5.12 13.60 -15.14
N ASN A 33 -6.40 13.37 -15.47
CA ASN A 33 -6.87 12.89 -16.77
C ASN A 33 -6.31 11.49 -17.15
N PHE A 34 -5.90 10.71 -16.14
CA PHE A 34 -5.49 9.32 -16.27
C PHE A 34 -6.51 8.39 -15.62
N THR A 35 -6.54 7.13 -16.05
CA THR A 35 -7.29 6.10 -15.34
C THR A 35 -6.46 5.61 -14.15
N LEU A 36 -6.99 5.79 -12.94
CA LEU A 36 -6.35 5.36 -11.69
C LEU A 36 -7.22 4.33 -10.98
N PHE A 37 -6.60 3.54 -10.11
CA PHE A 37 -7.37 2.68 -9.20
C PHE A 37 -8.05 3.54 -8.14
N GLU A 38 -9.34 3.31 -7.93
CA GLU A 38 -10.13 3.96 -6.89
C GLU A 38 -10.74 2.90 -5.96
N PRO A 39 -10.61 3.05 -4.63
CA PRO A 39 -11.33 2.20 -3.71
C PRO A 39 -12.82 2.53 -3.79
N VAL A 40 -13.63 1.52 -4.12
CA VAL A 40 -15.09 1.65 -4.23
C VAL A 40 -15.80 0.56 -3.44
N PRO A 41 -16.97 0.85 -2.86
CA PRO A 41 -17.77 -0.19 -2.21
C PRO A 41 -18.31 -1.19 -3.25
N VAL A 42 -18.40 -2.45 -2.85
CA VAL A 42 -19.07 -3.50 -3.63
C VAL A 42 -20.50 -3.60 -3.09
N THR A 43 -21.49 -3.27 -3.92
CA THR A 43 -22.91 -3.18 -3.53
C THR A 43 -23.66 -4.52 -3.65
N GLU A 44 -23.01 -5.62 -3.29
CA GLU A 44 -23.65 -6.94 -3.25
C GLU A 44 -24.23 -7.21 -1.86
N ASP A 45 -25.21 -8.12 -1.75
CA ASP A 45 -25.75 -8.59 -0.46
C ASP A 45 -24.69 -9.40 0.29
N ILE A 46 -23.72 -8.70 0.86
CA ILE A 46 -22.67 -9.28 1.67
C ILE A 46 -23.28 -9.58 3.03
N LYS A 47 -23.52 -10.86 3.28
CA LYS A 47 -23.78 -11.32 4.65
C LYS A 47 -22.55 -10.96 5.49
N GLU A 48 -22.72 -10.05 6.43
CA GLU A 48 -21.70 -9.75 7.44
C GLU A 48 -21.18 -11.07 8.02
N ARG A 49 -19.87 -11.25 7.95
CA ARG A 49 -19.17 -12.33 8.62
C ARG A 49 -18.26 -11.70 9.66
N ALA A 50 -18.12 -12.37 10.79
CA ALA A 50 -17.10 -12.03 11.77
C ALA A 50 -15.71 -12.04 11.10
N GLY A 51 -14.94 -10.98 11.32
CA GLY A 51 -13.60 -10.76 10.79
C GLY A 51 -13.07 -9.42 11.31
N PRO A 52 -11.76 -9.15 11.18
CA PRO A 52 -11.18 -7.88 11.58
C PRO A 52 -11.76 -6.73 10.75
N ARG A 53 -11.74 -5.51 11.30
CA ARG A 53 -12.07 -4.31 10.54
C ARG A 53 -10.93 -4.06 9.54
N VAL A 54 -11.26 -3.92 8.27
CA VAL A 54 -10.28 -3.71 7.19
C VAL A 54 -10.65 -2.47 6.39
N LEU A 55 -9.65 -1.66 6.07
CA LEU A 55 -9.77 -0.50 5.19
C LEU A 55 -9.07 -0.77 3.85
N LEU A 56 -9.73 -0.38 2.77
CA LEU A 56 -9.12 -0.30 1.43
C LEU A 56 -8.88 1.16 1.11
N ALA A 57 -7.62 1.55 0.94
CA ALA A 57 -7.26 2.96 0.80
C ALA A 57 -6.26 3.18 -0.33
N LYS A 58 -6.37 4.34 -0.97
CA LYS A 58 -5.38 4.85 -1.91
C LYS A 58 -4.70 6.08 -1.31
N VAL A 59 -3.37 6.09 -1.36
CA VAL A 59 -2.56 7.30 -1.13
C VAL A 59 -2.35 8.01 -2.47
N ARG A 60 -2.53 9.33 -2.45
CA ARG A 60 -2.44 10.22 -3.61
C ARG A 60 -0.99 10.56 -3.97
N PRO A 61 -0.72 11.05 -5.19
CA PRO A 61 0.61 11.54 -5.57
C PRO A 61 1.19 12.54 -4.56
N ASN A 62 2.50 12.47 -4.36
CA ASN A 62 3.33 13.35 -3.54
C ASN A 62 3.05 13.35 -2.02
N GLU A 63 2.05 12.61 -1.56
CA GLU A 63 1.90 12.32 -0.13
C GLU A 63 2.94 11.30 0.31
N ASP A 64 3.47 11.45 1.52
CA ASP A 64 4.33 10.43 2.11
C ASP A 64 3.50 9.19 2.47
N VAL A 65 3.93 8.02 2.00
CA VAL A 65 3.16 6.77 2.19
C VAL A 65 2.99 6.42 3.67
N SER A 66 4.03 6.62 4.49
CA SER A 66 3.99 6.26 5.91
C SER A 66 3.12 7.20 6.73
N ILE A 67 3.19 8.51 6.43
CA ILE A 67 2.34 9.53 7.06
C ILE A 67 0.89 9.35 6.66
N ALA A 68 0.60 9.12 5.37
CA ALA A 68 -0.76 8.93 4.91
C ALA A 68 -1.44 7.71 5.57
N ILE A 69 -0.71 6.61 5.79
CA ILE A 69 -1.21 5.45 6.53
C ILE A 69 -1.50 5.81 7.99
N GLU A 70 -0.61 6.57 8.65
CA GLU A 70 -0.82 7.03 10.04
C GLU A 70 -2.06 7.91 10.17
N ASP A 71 -2.24 8.84 9.23
CA ASP A 71 -3.40 9.72 9.19
C ASP A 71 -4.71 8.95 8.97
N ILE A 72 -4.71 7.93 8.11
CA ILE A 72 -5.85 7.03 7.92
C ILE A 72 -6.17 6.29 9.23
N CYS A 73 -5.16 5.70 9.86
CA CYS A 73 -5.33 4.98 11.13
C CYS A 73 -5.87 5.90 12.23
N SER A 74 -5.28 7.09 12.38
CA SER A 74 -5.73 8.10 13.34
C SER A 74 -7.18 8.53 13.09
N GLY A 75 -7.53 8.79 11.83
CA GLY A 75 -8.89 9.20 11.45
C GLY A 75 -9.96 8.13 11.67
N GLN A 76 -9.57 6.85 11.71
CA GLN A 76 -10.47 5.71 11.93
C GLN A 76 -10.39 5.13 13.36
N GLY A 77 -9.55 5.72 14.22
CA GLY A 77 -9.32 5.23 15.58
C GLY A 77 -8.67 3.85 15.62
N ILE A 78 -7.81 3.52 14.66
CA ILE A 78 -7.06 2.26 14.60
C ILE A 78 -5.74 2.45 15.33
N GLY A 79 -5.58 1.79 16.47
CA GLY A 79 -4.35 1.84 17.27
C GLY A 79 -3.27 0.89 16.76
N ARG A 80 -3.66 -0.22 16.14
CA ARG A 80 -2.77 -1.30 15.72
C ARG A 80 -3.27 -1.96 14.44
N ALA A 81 -2.39 -2.18 13.48
CA ALA A 81 -2.77 -2.75 12.19
C ALA A 81 -1.63 -3.49 11.50
N ASN A 82 -2.00 -4.49 10.67
CA ASN A 82 -1.17 -4.94 9.56
C ASN A 82 -1.42 -4.03 8.34
N VAL A 83 -0.37 -3.76 7.58
CA VAL A 83 -0.43 -2.99 6.34
C VAL A 83 0.11 -3.81 5.19
N TYR A 84 -0.67 -3.88 4.13
CA TYR A 84 -0.29 -4.49 2.87
C TYR A 84 -0.51 -3.48 1.76
N GLY A 85 0.26 -3.57 0.69
CA GLY A 85 0.06 -2.65 -0.41
C GLY A 85 1.10 -2.75 -1.50
N ILE A 86 0.74 -2.13 -2.62
CA ILE A 86 1.58 -1.94 -3.78
C ILE A 86 1.40 -0.51 -4.27
N GLY A 87 2.37 0.01 -4.98
CA GLY A 87 2.26 1.34 -5.54
C GLY A 87 3.55 1.83 -6.11
N SER A 88 3.61 3.14 -6.37
CA SER A 88 4.79 3.78 -6.92
C SER A 88 5.33 4.88 -6.00
N LEU A 89 6.65 5.00 -5.89
CA LEU A 89 7.32 6.06 -5.11
C LEU A 89 8.27 6.88 -5.98
N ASN A 90 8.47 8.15 -5.61
CA ASN A 90 9.44 9.06 -6.23
C ASN A 90 10.84 8.77 -5.70
N GLY A 91 11.46 7.72 -6.25
CA GLY A 91 12.65 7.12 -5.65
C GLY A 91 12.33 6.50 -4.28
N VAL A 92 13.37 6.05 -3.58
CA VAL A 92 13.22 5.41 -2.26
C VAL A 92 14.34 5.84 -1.32
N ARG A 93 14.00 6.01 -0.04
CA ARG A 93 14.93 6.30 1.05
C ARG A 93 14.86 5.18 2.07
N PHE A 94 16.00 4.52 2.31
CA PHE A 94 16.12 3.42 3.26
C PHE A 94 16.80 3.86 4.55
N THR A 95 16.40 3.24 5.67
CA THR A 95 16.93 3.55 7.01
C THR A 95 18.41 3.20 7.18
N ASN A 96 18.97 2.32 6.34
CA ASN A 96 20.41 2.02 6.28
C ASN A 96 21.22 3.09 5.54
N GLY A 97 20.59 4.17 5.06
CA GLY A 97 21.20 5.26 4.31
C GLY A 97 21.24 5.05 2.80
N ALA A 98 20.87 3.86 2.29
CA ALA A 98 20.75 3.62 0.86
C ALA A 98 19.63 4.44 0.24
N ARG A 99 19.81 4.82 -1.03
CA ARG A 99 18.87 5.63 -1.79
C ARG A 99 18.73 5.09 -3.20
N VAL A 100 17.51 5.15 -3.71
CA VAL A 100 17.20 4.89 -5.11
C VAL A 100 16.78 6.23 -5.72
N GLU A 101 17.56 6.71 -6.68
CA GLU A 101 17.24 7.92 -7.45
C GLU A 101 16.63 7.47 -8.78
N SER A 102 15.31 7.38 -8.80
CA SER A 102 14.52 7.00 -9.99
C SER A 102 13.29 7.90 -10.08
N TYR A 103 12.85 8.21 -11.30
CA TYR A 103 11.60 8.97 -11.50
C TYR A 103 10.37 8.19 -11.06
N ALA A 104 10.42 6.86 -11.16
CA ALA A 104 9.38 5.97 -10.69
C ALA A 104 10.01 4.68 -10.16
N THR A 105 9.52 4.23 -9.02
CA THR A 105 9.84 2.92 -8.48
C THR A 105 8.53 2.20 -8.19
N GLU A 106 8.38 0.97 -8.69
CA GLU A 106 7.27 0.10 -8.32
C GLU A 106 7.60 -0.64 -7.02
N ILE A 107 6.66 -0.63 -6.07
CA ILE A 107 6.85 -1.08 -4.69
C ILE A 107 5.84 -2.14 -4.32
N LEU A 108 6.30 -3.11 -3.52
CA LEU A 108 5.50 -4.02 -2.73
C LEU A 108 5.86 -3.85 -1.25
N ILE A 109 4.85 -3.74 -0.39
CA ILE A 109 5.04 -3.88 1.06
C ILE A 109 5.24 -5.36 1.36
N HIS A 110 6.47 -5.72 1.75
CA HIS A 110 6.82 -7.07 2.18
C HIS A 110 6.34 -7.32 3.62
N GLU A 111 6.53 -6.33 4.50
CA GLU A 111 6.04 -6.36 5.88
C GLU A 111 5.67 -4.94 6.29
N GLY A 112 4.41 -4.73 6.65
CA GLY A 112 3.89 -3.42 7.05
C GLY A 112 3.08 -3.52 8.32
N SER A 113 3.28 -2.57 9.23
CA SER A 113 2.50 -2.49 10.46
C SER A 113 2.34 -1.06 10.95
N VAL A 114 1.29 -0.84 11.73
CA VAL A 114 1.07 0.39 12.50
C VAL A 114 0.94 0.02 13.96
N GLU A 115 1.64 0.76 14.81
CA GLU A 115 1.53 0.71 16.27
C GLU A 115 1.35 2.13 16.79
N SER A 116 0.45 2.34 17.76
CA SER A 116 0.17 3.68 18.31
C SER A 116 0.64 3.84 19.76
N PRO A 117 1.96 3.89 20.02
CA PRO A 117 2.46 4.15 21.35
C PRO A 117 1.94 5.51 21.83
N HIS A 118 1.29 5.52 23.00
CA HIS A 118 0.68 6.73 23.58
C HIS A 118 -0.37 7.40 22.66
N GLY A 119 -1.04 6.63 21.81
CA GLY A 119 -2.10 7.13 20.93
C GLY A 119 -1.61 7.90 19.70
N GLN A 120 -0.31 7.84 19.38
CA GLN A 120 0.25 8.40 18.15
C GLN A 120 0.65 7.26 17.21
N PRO A 121 -0.08 7.03 16.11
CA PRO A 121 0.24 6.00 15.14
C PRO A 121 1.65 6.16 14.58
N ARG A 122 2.36 5.05 14.45
CA ARG A 122 3.66 4.97 13.81
C ARG A 122 3.72 3.76 12.88
N THR A 123 3.99 4.03 11.62
CA THR A 123 4.09 3.02 10.57
C THR A 123 5.51 2.49 10.46
N TYR A 124 5.60 1.17 10.27
CA TYR A 124 6.79 0.45 9.83
C TYR A 124 6.52 -0.15 8.45
N LEU A 125 7.44 0.05 7.49
CA LEU A 125 7.37 -0.52 6.16
C LEU A 125 8.72 -1.15 5.77
N GLN A 126 8.75 -2.46 5.66
CA GLN A 126 9.73 -3.20 4.88
C GLN A 126 9.18 -3.35 3.46
N ILE A 127 9.93 -2.86 2.48
CA ILE A 127 9.50 -2.81 1.09
C ILE A 127 10.49 -3.49 0.18
N ASP A 128 9.96 -4.10 -0.87
CA ASP A 128 10.69 -4.50 -2.06
C ASP A 128 10.31 -3.57 -3.20
N GLY A 129 11.27 -3.23 -4.05
CA GLY A 129 11.03 -2.35 -5.16
C GLY A 129 11.87 -2.64 -6.38
N VAL A 130 11.40 -2.14 -7.52
CA VAL A 130 12.09 -2.20 -8.80
C VAL A 130 12.06 -0.83 -9.48
N ASP A 131 13.22 -0.36 -9.92
CA ASP A 131 13.34 0.91 -10.65
C ASP A 131 13.08 0.75 -12.16
N MET A 132 13.19 1.86 -12.90
CA MET A 132 12.99 1.91 -14.34
C MET A 132 14.05 1.15 -15.15
N ASP A 133 15.22 0.89 -14.56
CA ASP A 133 16.30 0.13 -15.17
C ASP A 133 16.18 -1.38 -14.84
N GLY A 134 15.17 -1.77 -14.06
CA GLY A 134 14.92 -3.15 -13.64
C GLY A 134 15.77 -3.60 -12.45
N GLN A 135 16.44 -2.67 -11.74
CA GLN A 135 17.20 -3.01 -10.54
C GLN A 135 16.24 -3.25 -9.38
N ILE A 136 16.42 -4.39 -8.70
CA ILE A 136 15.61 -4.78 -7.54
C ILE A 136 16.34 -4.41 -6.26
N PHE A 137 15.57 -3.94 -5.29
CA PHE A 137 16.06 -3.59 -3.97
C PHE A 137 15.04 -3.94 -2.90
N SER A 138 15.55 -4.10 -1.68
CA SER A 138 14.76 -4.43 -0.50
C SER A 138 15.31 -3.69 0.70
N GLY A 139 14.43 -3.21 1.56
CA GLY A 139 14.84 -2.58 2.80
C GLY A 139 13.71 -1.90 3.54
N ARG A 140 14.04 -1.45 4.75
CA ARG A 140 13.12 -0.65 5.56
C ARG A 140 13.10 0.80 5.08
N ALA A 141 11.93 1.27 4.68
CA ALA A 141 11.70 2.64 4.26
C ALA A 141 11.89 3.62 5.43
N VAL A 142 12.47 4.79 5.14
CA VAL A 142 12.50 5.93 6.06
C VAL A 142 11.08 6.46 6.23
N HIS A 143 10.68 6.63 7.49
CA HIS A 143 9.41 7.27 7.83
C HIS A 143 9.44 8.76 7.45
N GLY A 144 8.41 9.23 6.73
CA GLY A 144 8.26 10.63 6.33
C GLY A 144 9.18 11.11 5.19
N ASP A 145 9.81 10.20 4.44
CA ASP A 145 10.72 10.53 3.33
C ASP A 145 10.57 9.57 2.13
N ASN A 146 9.36 9.11 1.86
CA ASN A 146 9.02 8.24 0.74
C ASN A 146 7.67 8.68 0.11
N PRO A 147 7.69 9.77 -0.69
CA PRO A 147 6.48 10.28 -1.34
C PRO A 147 6.03 9.40 -2.51
N VAL A 148 4.72 9.23 -2.62
CA VAL A 148 4.04 8.49 -3.69
C VAL A 148 4.25 9.17 -5.04
N CYS A 149 4.51 8.38 -6.08
CA CYS A 149 4.69 8.88 -7.46
C CYS A 149 3.33 9.10 -8.13
N ILE A 150 2.61 8.02 -8.44
CA ILE A 150 1.28 8.08 -9.06
C ILE A 150 0.20 7.71 -8.03
N THR A 151 0.16 6.47 -7.60
CA THR A 151 -0.75 6.01 -6.54
C THR A 151 -0.08 4.95 -5.70
N PHE A 152 -0.61 4.77 -4.49
CA PHE A 152 -0.26 3.65 -3.62
C PHE A 152 -1.54 3.03 -3.06
N GLU A 153 -1.81 1.79 -3.45
CA GLU A 153 -2.96 1.02 -3.03
C GLU A 153 -2.62 0.21 -1.78
N SER A 154 -3.40 0.39 -0.72
CA SER A 154 -3.15 -0.21 0.58
C SER A 154 -4.39 -0.93 1.14
N VAL A 155 -4.12 -1.99 1.89
CA VAL A 155 -5.05 -2.69 2.76
C VAL A 155 -4.54 -2.54 4.18
N ILE A 156 -5.37 -1.99 5.06
CA ILE A 156 -5.07 -1.81 6.48
C ILE A 156 -6.02 -2.70 7.27
N GLU A 157 -5.47 -3.74 7.89
CA GLU A 157 -6.20 -4.71 8.70
C GLU A 157 -6.00 -4.37 10.17
N GLU A 158 -7.06 -3.94 10.85
CA GLU A 158 -7.01 -3.67 12.29
C GLU A 158 -6.75 -4.96 13.07
N LEU A 159 -5.87 -4.83 14.06
CA LEU A 159 -5.56 -5.88 15.00
C LEU A 159 -6.18 -5.56 16.35
N ASP A 160 -6.66 -6.59 17.03
CA ASP A 160 -7.13 -6.45 18.42
C ASP A 160 -5.98 -5.96 19.31
N GLU A 161 -6.35 -5.20 20.35
CA GLU A 161 -5.42 -4.85 21.42
C GLU A 161 -4.93 -6.15 22.11
N PRO A 162 -3.63 -6.26 22.40
CA PRO A 162 -3.05 -7.46 23.01
C PRO A 162 -3.55 -7.75 24.43
#